data_AF-B8J3J3-F1
#
_entry.id   AF-B8J3J3-F1
#
_cell.length_a   1.000
_cell.length_b   1.000
_cell.length_c   1.000
_cell.angle_alpha   90.00
_cell.angle_beta   90.00
_cell.angle_gamma   90.00
#
_symmetry.space_group_name_H-M   'P 1'
#
loop_
_entity.id
_entity.type
_entity.pdbx_description
1 polymer ?
#
loop_
_entity_poly.entity_id
_entity_poly.type
_entity_poly.pdbx_seq_one_letter_code
_entity_poly.pdbx_strand_id
1 'polypeptide(L)'
;MKKVLVLCCLLLGLPLAAQADNEKIAPDAFICAELVTIPMTDGGQPPIFEALQVDGYASAGLGDTVAHPEILAPILTEVYTYCQAKPTDKVADVWAKVRKAQPTPGKGTWQADKTTCKDYNDDPDNGSGFVIWLDGYNRGKNKTQASILENDDTLKAFLDACAKQPDALMLDVLAKSAK
;
A
#
# COMPACT_ATOMS: atom_id res chain seq x y z
N MET A 1 -18.36 -55.73 -8.47
CA MET A 1 -16.92 -55.36 -8.57
C MET A 1 -16.87 -53.83 -8.68
N LYS A 2 -16.63 -53.09 -7.58
CA LYS A 2 -15.41 -52.28 -7.31
C LYS A 2 -14.78 -51.73 -8.61
N LYS A 3 -14.70 -50.40 -8.81
CA LYS A 3 -13.76 -49.52 -8.10
C LYS A 3 -14.30 -48.09 -7.85
N VAL A 4 -13.98 -47.63 -6.65
CA VAL A 4 -14.03 -46.27 -6.12
C VAL A 4 -13.07 -45.34 -6.87
N LEU A 5 -13.48 -44.10 -7.11
CA LEU A 5 -12.57 -42.96 -6.91
C LEU A 5 -13.36 -41.74 -6.41
N VAL A 6 -13.26 -41.57 -5.09
CA VAL A 6 -13.53 -40.36 -4.33
C VAL A 6 -12.24 -39.53 -4.34
N LEU A 7 -12.31 -38.26 -4.74
CA LEU A 7 -11.33 -37.20 -4.44
C LEU A 7 -12.04 -35.87 -4.74
N CYS A 8 -12.75 -35.25 -3.79
CA CYS A 8 -12.22 -34.49 -2.65
C CYS A 8 -11.38 -33.27 -3.09
N CYS A 9 -12.07 -32.16 -3.37
CA CYS A 9 -11.61 -30.79 -3.09
C CYS A 9 -12.85 -29.98 -2.66
N LEU A 10 -13.34 -30.30 -1.45
CA LEU A 10 -13.87 -29.27 -0.56
C LEU A 10 -12.72 -28.28 -0.27
N LEU A 11 -13.08 -27.02 0.05
CA LEU A 11 -12.22 -25.84 0.29
C LEU A 11 -11.89 -25.13 -1.05
N LEU A 12 -12.52 -24.01 -1.40
CA LEU A 12 -12.42 -22.73 -0.70
C LEU A 12 -13.68 -21.89 -0.95
N GLY A 13 -14.72 -22.12 -0.14
CA GLY A 13 -15.60 -21.02 0.24
C GLY A 13 -14.79 -20.12 1.17
N LEU A 14 -13.98 -19.22 0.59
CA LEU A 14 -13.41 -18.13 1.37
C LEU A 14 -14.60 -17.26 1.80
N PRO A 15 -14.73 -16.94 3.10
CA PRO A 15 -15.78 -16.04 3.52
C PRO A 15 -15.48 -14.68 2.88
N LEU A 16 -16.30 -14.28 1.90
CA LEU A 16 -16.38 -12.90 1.40
C LEU A 16 -16.66 -11.88 2.53
N ALA A 17 -17.04 -12.37 3.72
CA ALA A 17 -17.32 -11.58 4.91
C ALA A 17 -16.08 -11.22 5.76
N ALA A 18 -14.85 -11.50 5.32
CA ALA A 18 -13.63 -11.11 6.03
C ALA A 18 -12.87 -9.93 5.39
N GLN A 19 -13.38 -9.35 4.29
CA GLN A 19 -12.64 -8.38 3.48
C GLN A 19 -12.65 -6.93 4.00
N ALA A 20 -13.38 -6.61 5.08
CA ALA A 20 -13.53 -5.23 5.55
C ALA A 20 -12.64 -4.86 6.76
N ASP A 21 -12.05 -5.82 7.48
CA ASP A 21 -11.36 -5.53 8.76
C ASP A 21 -9.83 -5.43 8.64
N ASN A 22 -9.25 -5.58 7.44
CA ASN A 22 -7.81 -5.43 7.28
C ASN A 22 -7.44 -4.92 5.89
N GLU A 23 -7.55 -3.60 5.69
CA GLU A 23 -7.14 -2.90 4.47
C GLU A 23 -5.60 -2.97 4.26
N LYS A 24 -4.84 -3.48 5.24
CA LYS A 24 -3.40 -3.74 5.14
C LYS A 24 -3.12 -4.92 4.21
N ILE A 25 -2.33 -4.67 3.16
CA ILE A 25 -1.74 -5.72 2.33
C ILE A 25 -0.30 -6.04 2.77
N ALA A 26 0.27 -7.15 2.31
CA ALA A 26 1.70 -7.46 2.43
C ALA A 26 2.39 -7.25 1.06
N PRO A 27 2.95 -6.06 0.75
CA PRO A 27 3.32 -5.70 -0.63
C PRO A 27 4.37 -6.60 -1.30
N ASP A 28 5.22 -7.29 -0.53
CA ASP A 28 6.23 -8.23 -1.03
C ASP A 28 5.67 -9.59 -1.45
N ALA A 29 4.48 -9.94 -0.95
CA ALA A 29 3.75 -11.17 -1.23
C ALA A 29 2.46 -10.94 -2.03
N PHE A 30 1.95 -9.70 -2.07
CA PHE A 30 0.70 -9.33 -2.72
C PHE A 30 0.74 -9.58 -4.23
N ILE A 31 -0.15 -10.46 -4.70
CA ILE A 31 -0.24 -10.87 -6.11
C ILE A 31 -1.43 -10.26 -6.85
N CYS A 32 -1.34 -10.27 -8.17
CA CYS A 32 -2.35 -9.72 -9.07
C CYS A 32 -3.75 -10.29 -8.85
N ALA A 33 -3.88 -11.58 -8.51
CA ALA A 33 -5.16 -12.20 -8.18
C ALA A 33 -5.84 -11.53 -6.98
N GLU A 34 -5.06 -11.12 -5.97
CA GLU A 34 -5.60 -10.46 -4.78
C GLU A 34 -6.10 -9.06 -5.16
N LEU A 35 -5.31 -8.27 -5.90
CA LEU A 35 -5.70 -6.93 -6.35
C LEU A 35 -7.01 -6.90 -7.13
N VAL A 36 -7.21 -7.83 -8.07
CA VAL A 36 -8.43 -7.86 -8.90
C VAL A 36 -9.67 -8.38 -8.16
N THR A 37 -9.50 -8.95 -6.96
CA THR A 37 -10.61 -9.39 -6.12
C THR A 37 -11.06 -8.34 -5.11
N ILE A 38 -10.30 -7.25 -4.95
CA ILE A 38 -10.71 -6.12 -4.11
C ILE A 38 -11.84 -5.39 -4.83
N PRO A 39 -12.99 -5.16 -4.17
CA PRO A 39 -14.10 -4.41 -4.76
C PRO A 39 -13.65 -3.03 -5.24
N MET A 40 -14.06 -2.66 -6.46
CA MET A 40 -13.94 -1.27 -6.90
C MET A 40 -14.81 -0.38 -6.01
N THR A 41 -14.37 0.86 -5.79
CA THR A 41 -15.18 1.85 -5.07
C THR A 41 -16.40 2.24 -5.90
N ASP A 42 -17.40 2.84 -5.25
CA ASP A 42 -18.55 3.43 -5.90
C ASP A 42 -18.09 4.43 -6.98
N GLY A 43 -18.33 4.10 -8.25
CA GLY A 43 -17.81 4.83 -9.40
C GLY A 43 -16.84 4.04 -10.29
N GLY A 44 -16.54 2.78 -9.95
CA GLY A 44 -15.72 1.88 -10.78
C GLY A 44 -14.22 2.19 -10.74
N GLN A 45 -13.76 2.92 -9.71
CA GLN A 45 -12.34 3.18 -9.55
C GLN A 45 -11.67 1.99 -8.86
N PRO A 46 -10.46 1.59 -9.31
CA PRO A 46 -9.72 0.53 -8.63
C PRO A 46 -9.28 0.97 -7.22
N PRO A 47 -8.88 0.02 -6.36
CA PRO A 47 -8.70 0.26 -4.93
C PRO A 47 -7.51 1.17 -4.60
N ILE A 48 -7.78 2.41 -4.22
CA ILE A 48 -6.76 3.45 -3.98
C ILE A 48 -5.97 3.21 -2.69
N PHE A 49 -6.58 2.62 -1.67
CA PHE A 49 -5.92 2.42 -0.38
C PHE A 49 -4.72 1.46 -0.48
N GLU A 50 -4.93 0.31 -1.13
CA GLU A 50 -3.88 -0.68 -1.42
C GLU A 50 -2.89 -0.16 -2.45
N ALA A 51 -3.36 0.62 -3.44
CA ALA A 51 -2.50 1.30 -4.39
C ALA A 51 -1.45 2.18 -3.70
N LEU A 52 -1.84 2.97 -2.69
CA LEU A 52 -0.91 3.81 -1.93
C LEU A 52 0.15 2.98 -1.20
N GLN A 53 -0.23 1.84 -0.60
CA GLN A 53 0.71 0.94 0.06
C GLN A 53 1.72 0.33 -0.91
N VAL A 54 1.24 -0.15 -2.08
CA VAL A 54 2.12 -0.70 -3.13
C VAL A 54 3.02 0.39 -3.69
N ASP A 55 2.50 1.58 -3.94
CA ASP A 55 3.25 2.69 -4.52
C ASP A 55 4.39 3.14 -3.60
N GLY A 56 4.12 3.27 -2.30
CA GLY A 56 5.15 3.57 -1.31
C GLY A 56 6.24 2.49 -1.28
N TYR A 57 5.83 1.23 -1.21
CA TYR A 57 6.76 0.10 -1.20
C TYR A 57 7.65 0.04 -2.45
N ALA A 58 7.04 0.23 -3.64
CA ALA A 58 7.76 0.27 -4.91
C ALA A 58 8.72 1.47 -4.96
N SER A 59 8.27 2.66 -4.54
CA SER A 59 9.08 3.88 -4.50
C SER A 59 10.35 3.71 -3.65
N ALA A 60 10.24 3.05 -2.49
CA ALA A 60 11.40 2.70 -1.67
C ALA A 60 12.40 1.80 -2.41
N GLY A 61 11.91 0.80 -3.16
CA GLY A 61 12.76 -0.05 -4.01
C GLY A 61 13.43 0.70 -5.18
N LEU A 62 12.87 1.84 -5.58
CA LEU A 62 13.41 2.71 -6.63
C LEU A 62 14.31 3.83 -6.10
N GLY A 63 14.38 4.02 -4.78
CA GLY A 63 15.05 5.17 -4.17
C GLY A 63 14.33 6.50 -4.38
N ASP A 64 13.05 6.46 -4.76
CA ASP A 64 12.22 7.64 -4.97
C ASP A 64 11.54 8.02 -3.66
N THR A 65 11.93 9.16 -3.08
CA THR A 65 11.41 9.60 -1.78
C THR A 65 10.14 10.42 -1.90
N VAL A 66 9.67 10.72 -3.12
CA VAL A 66 8.53 11.63 -3.33
C VAL A 66 7.24 10.85 -3.58
N ALA A 67 6.18 11.21 -2.87
CA ALA A 67 4.84 10.73 -3.20
C ALA A 67 4.29 11.51 -4.41
N HIS A 68 3.87 10.78 -5.44
CA HIS A 68 3.38 11.33 -6.73
C HIS A 68 1.89 11.02 -6.93
N PRO A 69 0.97 11.71 -6.20
CA PRO A 69 -0.46 11.42 -6.30
C PRO A 69 -1.02 11.58 -7.72
N GLU A 70 -0.43 12.46 -8.53
CA GLU A 70 -0.82 12.74 -9.92
C GLU A 70 -0.64 11.57 -10.87
N ILE A 71 0.30 10.64 -10.59
CA ILE A 71 0.52 9.44 -11.41
C ILE A 71 -0.09 8.17 -10.81
N LEU A 72 -0.68 8.24 -9.60
CA LEU A 72 -1.19 7.06 -8.92
C LEU A 72 -2.33 6.39 -9.70
N ALA A 73 -3.34 7.17 -10.11
CA ALA A 73 -4.49 6.66 -10.85
C ALA A 73 -4.12 6.02 -12.22
N PRO A 74 -3.28 6.63 -13.07
CA PRO A 74 -2.85 5.98 -14.31
C PRO A 74 -2.02 4.72 -14.05
N ILE A 75 -1.11 4.71 -13.07
CA ILE A 75 -0.37 3.48 -12.71
C ILE A 75 -1.33 2.39 -12.26
N LEU A 76 -2.25 2.70 -11.35
CA LEU A 76 -3.22 1.75 -10.82
C LEU A 76 -4.08 1.14 -11.95
N THR A 77 -4.52 1.96 -12.90
CA THR A 77 -5.31 1.49 -14.05
C THR A 77 -4.54 0.50 -14.92
N GLU A 78 -3.27 0.79 -15.21
CA GLU A 78 -2.41 -0.07 -16.03
C GLU A 78 -2.07 -1.38 -15.30
N VAL A 79 -1.70 -1.29 -14.01
CA VAL A 79 -1.42 -2.47 -13.17
C VAL A 79 -2.65 -3.35 -13.02
N TYR A 80 -3.83 -2.77 -12.76
CA TYR A 80 -5.07 -3.51 -12.65
C TYR A 80 -5.41 -4.26 -13.95
N THR A 81 -5.27 -3.57 -15.09
CA THR A 81 -5.47 -4.17 -16.42
C THR A 81 -4.50 -5.32 -16.68
N TYR A 82 -3.22 -5.15 -16.33
CA TYR A 82 -2.22 -6.20 -16.41
C TYR A 82 -2.60 -7.42 -15.56
N CYS A 83 -3.00 -7.17 -14.32
CA CYS A 83 -3.30 -8.21 -13.34
C CYS A 83 -4.48 -9.10 -13.72
N GLN A 84 -5.44 -8.60 -14.50
CA GLN A 84 -6.53 -9.42 -15.05
C GLN A 84 -6.04 -10.59 -15.91
N ALA A 85 -4.89 -10.43 -16.58
CA ALA A 85 -4.32 -11.45 -17.46
C ALA A 85 -3.20 -12.29 -16.79
N LYS A 86 -2.66 -11.83 -15.66
CA LYS A 86 -1.46 -12.38 -15.02
C LYS A 86 -1.65 -12.54 -13.49
N PRO A 87 -2.58 -13.39 -13.05
CA PRO A 87 -3.02 -13.44 -11.64
C PRO A 87 -1.93 -13.82 -10.63
N THR A 88 -0.88 -14.53 -11.07
CA THR A 88 0.19 -15.01 -10.18
C THR A 88 1.35 -14.04 -10.02
N ASP A 89 1.39 -12.97 -10.81
CA ASP A 89 2.50 -12.02 -10.78
C ASP A 89 2.38 -11.11 -9.56
N LYS A 90 3.51 -10.72 -8.98
CA LYS A 90 3.54 -9.81 -7.84
C LYS A 90 3.17 -8.40 -8.27
N VAL A 91 2.25 -7.77 -7.53
CA VAL A 91 1.78 -6.42 -7.87
C VAL A 91 2.93 -5.42 -7.80
N ALA A 92 3.77 -5.47 -6.76
CA ALA A 92 4.90 -4.56 -6.60
C ALA A 92 5.91 -4.62 -7.76
N ASP A 93 6.14 -5.80 -8.35
CA ASP A 93 7.06 -5.97 -9.48
C ASP A 93 6.50 -5.35 -10.77
N VAL A 94 5.18 -5.50 -10.99
CA VAL A 94 4.48 -4.86 -12.12
C VAL A 94 4.43 -3.35 -11.90
N TRP A 95 4.07 -2.91 -10.70
CA TRP A 95 3.99 -1.51 -10.30
C TRP A 95 5.30 -0.77 -10.52
N ALA A 96 6.42 -1.33 -10.08
CA ALA A 96 7.74 -0.72 -10.26
C ALA A 96 8.12 -0.55 -11.75
N LYS A 97 7.68 -1.47 -12.63
CA LYS A 97 7.89 -1.36 -14.08
C LYS A 97 7.06 -0.23 -14.67
N VAL A 98 5.77 -0.18 -14.33
CA VAL A 98 4.85 0.86 -14.80
C VAL A 98 5.29 2.23 -14.31
N ARG A 99 5.61 2.38 -13.01
CA ARG A 99 6.07 3.64 -12.41
C ARG A 99 7.31 4.20 -13.10
N LYS A 100 8.32 3.36 -13.40
CA LYS A 100 9.52 3.80 -14.13
C LYS A 100 9.24 4.37 -15.52
N ALA A 101 8.12 3.98 -16.14
CA ALA A 101 7.72 4.47 -17.45
C ALA A 101 6.92 5.78 -17.37
N GLN A 102 6.44 6.17 -16.18
CA GLN A 102 5.69 7.40 -15.98
C GLN A 102 6.63 8.61 -15.86
N PRO A 103 6.24 9.78 -16.37
CA PRO A 103 6.94 11.02 -16.09
C PRO A 103 6.72 11.40 -14.61
N THR A 104 7.74 11.27 -13.78
CA THR A 104 7.70 11.72 -12.38
C THR A 104 8.08 13.20 -12.29
N PRO A 105 7.23 14.08 -11.73
CA PRO A 105 7.64 15.44 -11.46
C PRO A 105 8.73 15.42 -10.38
N GLY A 106 9.89 16.05 -10.63
CA GLY A 106 11.02 16.03 -9.68
C GLY A 106 10.80 16.78 -8.35
N LYS A 107 9.56 17.20 -8.05
CA LYS A 107 9.18 17.92 -6.82
C LYS A 107 7.80 17.44 -6.38
N GLY A 108 7.61 17.25 -5.08
CA GLY A 108 6.31 16.99 -4.47
C GLY A 108 6.27 17.52 -3.04
N THR A 109 5.08 17.84 -2.55
CA THR A 109 4.85 18.36 -1.18
C THR A 109 5.26 17.33 -0.13
N TRP A 110 4.91 16.07 -0.36
CA TRP A 110 5.10 14.99 0.58
C TRP A 110 6.30 14.12 0.19
N GLN A 111 7.29 14.04 1.07
CA GLN A 111 8.58 13.39 0.81
C GLN A 111 9.03 12.60 2.05
N ALA A 112 9.34 11.32 1.85
CA ALA A 112 9.74 10.41 2.93
C ALA A 112 10.94 10.89 3.75
N ASP A 113 11.86 11.62 3.11
CA ASP A 113 13.13 12.09 3.68
C ASP A 113 13.10 13.55 4.16
N LYS A 114 11.97 14.25 4.00
CA LYS A 114 11.86 15.67 4.36
C LYS A 114 10.63 16.03 5.17
N THR A 115 9.53 15.31 5.00
CA THR A 115 8.27 15.63 5.70
C THR A 115 8.44 15.40 7.20
N THR A 116 8.30 16.49 7.94
CA THR A 116 8.28 16.48 9.40
C THR A 116 6.89 16.21 9.93
N CYS A 117 6.80 15.84 11.20
CA CYS A 117 5.52 15.70 11.89
C CYS A 117 4.73 17.01 11.92
N LYS A 118 5.41 18.16 12.00
CA LYS A 118 4.76 19.47 11.92
C LYS A 118 4.11 19.69 10.55
N ASP A 119 4.80 19.37 9.46
CA ASP A 119 4.26 19.55 8.10
C ASP A 119 2.93 18.80 7.92
N TYR A 120 2.84 17.58 8.44
CA TYR A 120 1.58 16.83 8.43
C TYR A 120 0.51 17.44 9.36
N ASN A 121 0.87 17.80 10.59
CA ASN A 121 -0.09 18.36 11.54
C ASN A 121 -0.65 19.73 11.12
N ASP A 122 0.09 20.48 10.30
CA ASP A 122 -0.36 21.73 9.71
C ASP A 122 -1.39 21.51 8.58
N ASP A 123 -1.40 20.34 7.92
CA ASP A 123 -2.29 20.00 6.80
C ASP A 123 -2.66 18.49 6.75
N PRO A 124 -3.40 17.98 7.75
CA PRO A 124 -3.65 16.54 7.89
C PRO A 124 -4.58 15.99 6.81
N ASP A 125 -5.52 16.80 6.32
CA ASP A 125 -6.52 16.39 5.31
C ASP A 125 -5.82 16.04 3.99
N ASN A 126 -4.89 16.88 3.54
CA ASN A 126 -4.11 16.64 2.32
C ASN A 126 -2.93 15.68 2.55
N GLY A 127 -2.59 15.37 3.80
CA GLY A 127 -1.52 14.45 4.19
C GLY A 127 -1.98 13.00 4.46
N SER A 128 -3.28 12.75 4.56
CA SER A 128 -3.86 11.44 4.90
C SER A 128 -3.37 10.31 3.98
N GLY A 129 -3.42 10.52 2.65
CA GLY A 129 -2.90 9.55 1.68
C GLY A 129 -1.38 9.34 1.77
N PHE A 130 -0.64 10.36 2.19
CA PHE A 130 0.80 10.25 2.40
C PHE A 130 1.14 9.33 3.58
N VAL A 131 0.33 9.27 4.64
CA VAL A 131 0.56 8.35 5.76
C VAL A 131 0.54 6.88 5.31
N ILE A 132 -0.45 6.52 4.48
CA ILE A 132 -0.59 5.16 3.91
C ILE A 132 0.60 4.84 3.00
N TRP A 133 0.96 5.79 2.13
CA TRP A 133 2.12 5.67 1.25
C TRP A 133 3.43 5.55 2.04
N LEU A 134 3.61 6.34 3.10
CA LEU A 134 4.80 6.36 3.93
C LEU A 134 4.98 5.05 4.71
N ASP A 135 3.89 4.44 5.16
CA ASP A 135 3.90 3.10 5.74
C ASP A 135 4.43 2.06 4.74
N GLY A 136 3.90 2.06 3.50
CA GLY A 136 4.40 1.21 2.42
C GLY A 136 5.88 1.45 2.12
N TYR A 137 6.29 2.73 2.05
CA TYR A 137 7.68 3.13 1.83
C TYR A 137 8.60 2.64 2.94
N ASN A 138 8.21 2.78 4.21
CA ASN A 138 8.95 2.28 5.36
C ASN A 138 9.16 0.77 5.28
N ARG A 139 8.11 0.01 4.93
CA ARG A 139 8.18 -1.44 4.73
C ARG A 139 9.14 -1.82 3.60
N GLY A 140 9.10 -1.11 2.49
CA GLY A 140 10.01 -1.32 1.36
C GLY A 140 11.47 -0.97 1.66
N LYS A 141 11.71 0.12 2.41
CA LYS A 141 13.03 0.59 2.82
C LYS A 141 13.68 -0.34 3.84
N ASN A 142 12.93 -0.77 4.85
CA ASN A 142 13.43 -1.56 5.97
C ASN A 142 13.26 -3.08 5.80
N LYS A 143 12.66 -3.54 4.69
CA LYS A 143 12.38 -4.96 4.43
C LYS A 143 11.60 -5.62 5.57
N THR A 144 10.55 -4.94 6.03
CA THR A 144 9.70 -5.36 7.15
C THR A 144 8.25 -5.46 6.73
N GLN A 145 7.49 -6.28 7.45
CA GLN A 145 6.02 -6.35 7.36
C GLN A 145 5.32 -5.53 8.44
N ALA A 146 6.05 -5.04 9.45
CA ALA A 146 5.49 -4.20 10.49
C ALA A 146 4.86 -2.95 9.87
N SER A 147 3.61 -2.68 10.24
CA SER A 147 2.81 -1.62 9.66
C SER A 147 2.07 -0.85 10.75
N ILE A 148 1.83 0.43 10.52
CA ILE A 148 0.91 1.22 11.34
C ILE A 148 -0.56 1.00 10.94
N LEU A 149 -0.81 0.28 9.84
CA LEU A 149 -2.15 0.00 9.28
C LEU A 149 -2.73 -1.32 9.80
N GLU A 150 -2.17 -1.91 10.86
CA GLU A 150 -2.72 -3.14 11.48
C GLU A 150 -4.14 -2.93 12.02
N ASN A 151 -4.43 -1.72 12.52
CA ASN A 151 -5.74 -1.27 12.99
C ASN A 151 -5.69 0.25 13.32
N ASP A 152 -6.85 0.79 13.70
CA ASP A 152 -6.99 2.20 14.11
C ASP A 152 -6.14 2.57 15.32
N ASP A 153 -5.92 1.65 16.27
CA ASP A 153 -5.13 1.94 17.47
C ASP A 153 -3.64 2.13 17.13
N THR A 154 -3.09 1.32 16.21
CA THR A 154 -1.70 1.46 15.76
C THR A 154 -1.51 2.73 14.94
N LEU A 155 -2.47 3.06 14.07
CA LEU A 155 -2.45 4.31 13.31
C LEU A 155 -2.52 5.52 14.24
N LYS A 156 -3.46 5.50 15.19
CA LYS A 156 -3.61 6.56 16.18
C LYS A 156 -2.36 6.72 17.04
N ALA A 157 -1.75 5.62 17.49
CA ALA A 157 -0.53 5.67 18.30
C ALA A 157 0.62 6.35 17.55
N PHE A 158 0.77 6.08 16.25
CA PHE A 158 1.74 6.76 15.40
C PHE A 158 1.45 8.26 15.29
N LEU A 159 0.21 8.65 14.98
CA LEU A 159 -0.18 10.06 14.84
C LEU A 159 -0.01 10.82 16.16
N ASP A 160 -0.40 10.23 17.29
CA ASP A 160 -0.21 10.80 18.63
C ASP A 160 1.29 10.96 18.98
N ALA A 161 2.15 10.03 18.54
CA ALA A 161 3.60 10.13 18.73
C ALA A 161 4.21 11.24 17.86
N CYS A 162 3.67 11.44 16.65
CA CYS A 162 4.09 12.46 15.71
C CYS A 162 3.72 13.86 16.21
N ALA A 163 2.50 14.03 16.74
CA ALA A 163 2.05 15.28 17.38
C ALA A 163 2.93 15.75 18.54
N LYS A 164 3.61 14.83 19.24
CA LYS A 164 4.53 15.14 20.35
C LYS A 164 5.95 15.50 19.91
N GLN A 165 6.28 15.28 18.63
CA GLN A 165 7.62 15.43 18.08
C GLN A 165 7.58 16.22 16.76
N PRO A 166 7.16 17.50 16.78
CA PRO A 166 6.88 18.26 15.56
C PRO A 166 8.07 18.37 14.60
N ASP A 167 9.30 18.49 15.13
CA ASP A 167 10.51 18.65 14.32
C ASP A 167 11.09 17.32 13.80
N ALA A 168 10.55 16.18 14.24
CA ALA A 168 11.02 14.87 13.79
C ALA A 168 10.49 14.56 12.38
N LEU A 169 11.29 13.83 11.59
CA LEU A 169 10.80 13.24 10.35
C LEU A 169 9.69 12.23 10.67
N MET A 170 8.59 12.29 9.91
CA MET A 170 7.49 11.33 10.07
C MET A 170 7.98 9.89 9.89
N LEU A 171 8.89 9.66 8.94
CA LEU A 171 9.46 8.34 8.67
C LEU A 171 10.19 7.77 9.90
N ASP A 172 10.91 8.60 10.65
CA ASP A 172 11.65 8.17 11.84
C ASP A 172 10.71 7.85 13.00
N VAL A 173 9.60 8.59 13.13
CA VAL A 173 8.55 8.30 14.12
C VAL A 173 7.81 7.02 13.74
N LEU A 174 7.50 6.84 12.44
CA LEU A 174 6.82 5.67 11.92
C LEU A 174 7.66 4.41 12.14
N ALA A 175 8.96 4.44 11.82
CA ALA A 175 9.86 3.29 12.00
C ALA A 175 9.97 2.82 13.47
N LYS A 176 9.72 3.71 14.45
CA LYS A 176 9.65 3.36 15.89
C LYS A 176 8.28 2.86 16.33
N SER A 177 7.23 3.22 15.58
CA SER A 177 5.83 2.98 15.91
C SER A 177 5.30 1.70 15.28
N ALA A 178 5.73 1.37 14.06
CA ALA A 178 5.49 0.09 13.41
C ALA A 178 6.28 -1.00 14.16
N LYS A 179 5.59 -1.79 14.99
CA LYS A 179 6.16 -2.86 15.81
C LYS A 179 5.53 -4.20 15.46
#